data_AF-A0AAI9X8R9-F1
#
_entry.id   AF-A0AAI9X8R9-F1
#
_cell.length_a   1.000
_cell.length_b   1.000
_cell.length_c   1.000
_cell.angle_alpha   90.00
_cell.angle_beta   90.00
_cell.angle_gamma   90.00
#
_symmetry.space_group_name_H-M   'P 1'
#
loop_
_entity.id
_entity.type
_entity.pdbx_description
1 polymer ?
#
loop_
_entity_poly.entity_id
_entity_poly.type
_entity_poly.pdbx_seq_one_letter_code
_entity_poly.pdbx_strand_id
1 'polypeptide(L)'
;MTTAHRPTFDPAQGKEALRGPAYHQRLLPAHKHLKVRQPGQGGVADADPSPRDLRAELLQAEAAHFAKKNGVPVDQQAIAESSVPKRQLEAAPQGGGDGDIEEEDPEAKRRRILEETRDIDADSDASEEDSSDEDSDDEDEAAELMRELEKIKKERLEQKEKEVPRFLASLNSIMVANA
;
A
#
# COMPACT_ATOMS: atom_id res chain seq x y z
N MET A 1 -14.43 55.69 -10.51
CA MET A 1 -14.62 54.70 -9.41
C MET A 1 -13.37 54.71 -8.54
N THR A 2 -13.48 54.64 -7.21
CA THR A 2 -12.32 54.78 -6.31
C THR A 2 -11.64 53.43 -6.06
N THR A 3 -10.31 53.44 -5.98
CA THR A 3 -9.42 52.27 -5.98
C THR A 3 -9.04 51.76 -4.59
N ALA A 4 -9.82 52.13 -3.56
CA ALA A 4 -9.48 51.83 -2.17
C ALA A 4 -9.70 50.35 -1.79
N HIS A 5 -10.62 49.65 -2.45
CA HIS A 5 -10.88 48.22 -2.24
C HIS A 5 -10.01 47.41 -3.20
N ARG A 6 -8.89 46.87 -2.70
CA ARG A 6 -7.95 46.05 -3.46
C ARG A 6 -7.88 44.66 -2.82
N PRO A 7 -7.72 43.58 -3.62
CA PRO A 7 -7.46 42.26 -3.06
C PRO A 7 -6.10 42.23 -2.34
N THR A 8 -5.97 41.33 -1.37
CA THR A 8 -4.68 41.06 -0.72
C THR A 8 -3.99 39.95 -1.50
N PHE A 9 -2.89 40.28 -2.18
CA PHE A 9 -2.10 39.30 -2.94
C PHE A 9 -1.05 38.61 -2.06
N ASP A 10 -0.47 39.35 -1.10
CA ASP A 10 0.47 38.82 -0.11
C ASP A 10 -0.19 38.78 1.28
N PRO A 11 -0.25 37.61 1.94
CA PRO A 11 -0.80 37.52 3.29
C PRO A 11 0.16 38.14 4.31
N ALA A 12 -0.40 38.65 5.41
CA ALA A 12 0.41 39.17 6.51
C ALA A 12 1.27 38.05 7.14
N GLN A 13 2.57 38.25 7.17
CA GLN A 13 3.50 37.31 7.81
C GLN A 13 3.51 37.50 9.33
N GLY A 14 3.47 36.40 10.08
CA GLY A 14 3.61 36.42 11.53
C GLY A 14 5.01 36.87 11.93
N LYS A 15 5.10 38.03 12.61
CA LYS A 15 6.28 38.47 13.36
C LYS A 15 5.91 38.55 14.83
N GLU A 16 6.90 38.62 15.73
CA GLU A 16 6.62 38.83 17.15
C GLU A 16 5.82 40.12 17.33
N ALA A 17 4.54 39.98 17.65
CA ALA A 17 3.69 41.12 17.95
C ALA A 17 4.13 41.71 19.29
N LEU A 18 4.24 43.04 19.38
CA LEU A 18 4.44 43.71 20.67
C LEU A 18 3.23 43.42 21.57
N ARG A 19 3.36 42.37 22.38
CA ARG A 19 2.38 41.96 23.37
C ARG A 19 2.46 42.99 24.50
N GLY A 20 1.63 44.03 24.41
CA GLY A 20 1.50 45.02 25.48
C GLY A 20 1.03 44.39 26.80
N PRO A 21 1.04 45.13 27.92
CA PRO A 21 0.66 44.64 29.24
C PRO A 21 -0.82 44.24 29.38
N ALA A 22 -1.62 44.43 28.32
CA ALA A 22 -3.02 44.05 28.28
C ALA A 22 -3.18 42.53 28.04
N TYR A 23 -3.80 41.86 29.01
CA TYR A 23 -4.21 40.46 28.89
C TYR A 23 -5.65 40.36 28.43
N HIS A 24 -5.93 39.45 27.48
CA HIS A 24 -7.29 39.09 27.11
C HIS A 24 -7.82 38.03 28.09
N GLN A 25 -9.12 38.05 28.41
CA GLN A 25 -9.82 37.00 29.19
C GLN A 25 -9.44 35.55 28.80
N ARG A 26 -9.19 35.26 27.52
CA ARG A 26 -8.81 33.91 27.04
C ARG A 26 -7.39 33.50 27.43
N LEU A 27 -6.53 34.46 27.74
CA LEU A 27 -5.15 34.23 28.19
C LEU A 27 -5.02 34.14 29.71
N LEU A 28 -6.15 34.21 30.42
CA LEU A 28 -6.14 33.89 31.84
C LEU A 28 -5.70 32.44 32.03
N PRO A 29 -4.98 32.13 33.13
CA PRO A 29 -4.44 30.78 33.29
C PRO A 29 -5.54 29.71 33.38
N ALA A 30 -5.56 28.81 32.40
CA ALA A 30 -6.49 27.68 32.30
C ALA A 30 -5.75 26.41 31.87
N HIS A 31 -6.25 25.24 32.23
CA HIS A 31 -5.68 23.93 31.88
C HIS A 31 -4.17 23.80 32.16
N LYS A 32 -3.74 24.20 33.37
CA LYS A 32 -2.34 24.16 33.81
C LYS A 32 -1.73 22.76 33.94
N HIS A 33 -2.54 21.72 33.78
CA HIS A 33 -2.13 20.33 33.91
C HIS A 33 -2.45 19.58 32.62
N LEU A 34 -1.40 19.08 31.96
CA LEU A 34 -1.52 18.21 30.80
C LEU A 34 -1.82 16.79 31.27
N LYS A 35 -2.86 16.18 30.72
CA LYS A 35 -3.14 14.77 30.94
C LYS A 35 -2.15 13.95 30.11
N VAL A 36 -1.38 13.10 30.78
CA VAL A 36 -0.49 12.15 30.11
C VAL A 36 -1.20 10.81 29.94
N ARG A 37 -0.91 10.14 28.82
CA ARG A 37 -1.44 8.79 28.56
C ARG A 37 -0.94 7.85 29.65
N GLN A 38 -1.86 7.11 30.25
CA GLN A 38 -1.54 6.04 31.20
C GLN A 38 -1.32 4.73 30.44
N PRO A 39 -0.63 3.74 31.05
CA PRO A 39 -0.61 2.39 30.48
C PRO A 39 -2.05 1.88 30.27
N GLY A 40 -2.30 1.24 29.14
CA GLY A 40 -3.59 0.79 28.63
C GLY A 40 -4.35 1.82 27.77
N GLN A 41 -3.84 3.04 27.60
CA GLN A 41 -4.50 4.11 26.81
C GLN A 41 -3.87 4.32 25.42
N GLY A 42 -2.94 3.45 25.03
CA GLY A 42 -2.20 3.49 23.78
C GLY A 42 -1.10 4.55 23.74
N GLY A 43 -0.45 4.66 22.59
CA GLY A 43 0.65 5.59 22.35
C GLY A 43 1.93 5.20 23.09
N VAL A 44 2.79 6.19 23.35
CA VAL A 44 4.13 5.97 23.95
C VAL A 44 4.11 5.39 25.36
N ALA A 45 3.01 5.55 26.11
CA ALA A 45 2.89 4.98 27.45
C ALA A 45 2.70 3.45 27.44
N ASP A 46 2.27 2.91 26.29
CA ASP A 46 2.11 1.48 26.04
C ASP A 46 3.18 0.93 25.09
N ALA A 47 4.22 1.71 24.78
CA ALA A 47 5.33 1.19 24.03
C ALA A 47 6.10 0.19 24.91
N ASP A 48 5.84 -1.10 24.69
CA ASP A 48 6.69 -2.18 25.19
C ASP A 48 8.12 -1.99 24.65
N PRO A 49 9.18 -2.47 25.33
CA PRO A 49 10.56 -2.34 24.83
C PRO A 49 10.77 -3.00 23.47
N SER A 50 9.87 -3.89 23.03
CA SER A 50 9.84 -4.43 21.67
C SER A 50 8.79 -3.73 20.80
N PRO A 51 9.10 -3.39 19.54
CA PRO A 51 8.10 -2.83 18.62
C PRO A 51 6.97 -3.84 18.39
N ARG A 52 5.73 -3.38 18.51
CA ARG A 52 4.54 -4.17 18.14
C ARG A 52 4.49 -4.34 16.63
N ASP A 53 4.25 -5.56 16.16
CA ASP A 53 3.98 -5.79 14.74
C ASP A 53 2.54 -5.39 14.41
N LEU A 54 2.36 -4.11 14.10
CA LEU A 54 1.06 -3.51 13.77
C LEU A 54 0.42 -4.13 12.52
N ARG A 55 1.23 -4.68 11.61
CA ARG A 55 0.73 -5.29 10.38
C ARG A 55 0.03 -6.62 10.69
N ALA A 56 0.65 -7.44 11.52
CA ALA A 56 0.06 -8.71 11.95
C ALA A 56 -1.22 -8.49 12.75
N GLU A 57 -1.22 -7.54 13.69
CA GLU A 57 -2.40 -7.18 14.48
C GLU A 57 -3.57 -6.71 13.60
N LEU A 58 -3.29 -5.86 12.61
CA LEU A 58 -4.30 -5.37 11.67
C LEU A 58 -4.93 -6.52 10.89
N LEU A 59 -4.12 -7.43 10.32
CA LEU A 59 -4.64 -8.57 9.55
C LEU A 59 -5.50 -9.50 10.42
N GLN A 60 -5.11 -9.71 11.68
CA GLN A 60 -5.90 -10.48 12.63
C GLN A 60 -7.23 -9.80 12.96
N ALA A 61 -7.22 -8.49 13.19
CA ALA A 61 -8.42 -7.71 13.47
C ALA A 61 -9.38 -7.70 12.27
N GLU A 62 -8.86 -7.58 11.04
CA GLU A 62 -9.64 -7.71 9.82
C GLU A 62 -10.27 -9.09 9.71
N ALA A 63 -9.50 -10.16 9.86
CA ALA A 63 -10.01 -11.53 9.79
C ALA A 63 -11.13 -11.77 10.82
N ALA A 64 -10.96 -11.30 12.06
CA ALA A 64 -11.98 -11.39 13.11
C ALA A 64 -13.25 -10.60 12.75
N HIS A 65 -13.09 -9.40 12.18
CA HIS A 65 -14.21 -8.59 11.71
C HIS A 65 -14.97 -9.27 10.55
N PHE A 66 -14.26 -9.82 9.56
CA PHE A 66 -14.88 -10.54 8.43
C PHE A 66 -15.57 -11.82 8.89
N ALA A 67 -14.97 -12.59 9.81
CA ALA A 67 -15.61 -13.77 10.38
C ALA A 67 -16.89 -13.42 11.14
N LYS A 68 -16.87 -12.33 11.92
CA LYS A 68 -18.06 -11.79 12.60
C LYS A 68 -19.15 -11.36 11.61
N LYS A 69 -18.77 -10.73 10.49
CA LYS A 69 -19.70 -10.31 9.43
C LYS A 69 -20.29 -11.51 8.67
N ASN A 70 -19.47 -12.54 8.42
CA ASN A 70 -19.86 -13.74 7.67
C ASN A 70 -20.52 -14.81 8.55
N GLY A 71 -20.60 -14.61 9.87
CA GLY A 71 -21.28 -15.51 10.80
C GLY A 71 -20.55 -16.83 11.06
N VAL A 72 -19.26 -16.93 10.76
CA VAL A 72 -18.44 -18.14 10.95
C VAL A 72 -17.66 -18.03 12.28
N PRO A 73 -17.68 -19.05 13.16
CA PRO A 73 -17.00 -18.98 14.46
C PRO A 73 -15.46 -19.00 14.33
N VAL A 74 -14.81 -18.10 15.06
CA VAL A 74 -13.37 -17.75 15.00
C VAL A 74 -12.50 -18.73 15.80
N ASP A 75 -12.59 -20.03 15.55
CA ASP A 75 -11.84 -21.03 16.33
C ASP A 75 -10.70 -21.72 15.57
N GLN A 76 -10.30 -21.15 14.44
CA GLN A 76 -9.08 -21.58 13.76
C GLN A 76 -8.26 -20.34 13.47
N GLN A 77 -7.07 -20.30 14.07
CA GLN A 77 -5.95 -19.55 13.52
C GLN A 77 -5.71 -20.10 12.11
N ALA A 78 -6.47 -19.58 11.15
CA ALA A 78 -6.23 -19.81 9.76
C ALA A 78 -4.93 -19.07 9.46
N ILE A 79 -3.84 -19.83 9.44
CA ILE A 79 -2.69 -19.56 8.58
C ILE A 79 -3.25 -19.68 7.15
N ALA A 80 -4.07 -18.71 6.76
CA ALA A 80 -4.53 -18.55 5.41
C ALA A 80 -3.47 -17.68 4.75
N GLU A 81 -2.47 -18.34 4.16
CA GLU A 81 -1.72 -17.78 3.05
C GLU A 81 -2.76 -17.31 2.02
N SER A 82 -3.09 -16.03 2.09
CA SER A 82 -4.03 -15.42 1.18
C SER A 82 -3.35 -15.36 -0.19
N SER A 83 -3.55 -16.40 -0.99
CA SER A 83 -3.16 -16.52 -2.40
C SER A 83 -3.99 -15.61 -3.31
N VAL A 84 -4.36 -14.42 -2.81
CA VAL A 84 -4.84 -13.34 -3.64
C VAL A 84 -3.63 -12.88 -4.44
N PRO A 85 -3.70 -12.81 -5.79
CA PRO A 85 -2.60 -12.26 -6.57
C PRO A 85 -2.46 -10.79 -6.17
N LYS A 86 -1.56 -10.52 -5.23
CA LYS A 86 -1.06 -9.18 -4.93
C LYS A 86 -0.59 -8.66 -6.28
N ARG A 87 -1.24 -7.58 -6.75
CA ARG A 87 -0.70 -6.75 -7.82
C ARG A 87 0.76 -6.48 -7.40
N GLN A 88 1.70 -7.12 -8.10
CA GLN A 88 3.11 -7.05 -7.79
C GLN A 88 3.49 -5.59 -8.03
N LEU A 89 3.60 -4.82 -6.95
CA LEU A 89 4.45 -3.62 -6.99
C LEU A 89 5.82 -4.19 -7.35
N GLU A 90 6.36 -3.77 -8.50
CA GLU A 90 7.60 -4.29 -9.05
C GLU A 90 8.62 -4.49 -7.93
N ALA A 91 9.00 -5.76 -7.77
CA ALA A 91 10.09 -6.12 -6.92
C ALA A 91 11.32 -5.37 -7.42
N ALA A 92 11.96 -4.60 -6.54
CA ALA A 92 13.34 -4.20 -6.71
C ALA A 92 14.13 -5.42 -7.22
N PRO A 93 14.99 -5.28 -8.25
CA PRO A 93 15.57 -6.42 -8.94
C PRO A 93 16.44 -7.21 -7.97
N GLN A 94 15.91 -8.33 -7.49
CA GLN A 94 16.64 -9.29 -6.67
C GLN A 94 17.02 -10.47 -7.57
N GLY A 95 18.11 -10.25 -8.29
CA GLY A 95 18.85 -11.23 -9.08
C GLY A 95 19.91 -10.46 -9.85
N GLY A 96 21.21 -10.59 -9.62
CA GLY A 96 21.97 -11.57 -8.87
C GLY A 96 23.37 -11.46 -9.47
N GLY A 97 24.28 -10.85 -8.72
CA GLY A 97 25.70 -10.81 -9.03
C GLY A 97 26.45 -11.22 -7.77
N ASP A 98 26.53 -12.53 -7.56
CA ASP A 98 27.49 -13.13 -6.64
C ASP A 98 28.90 -12.75 -7.10
N GLY A 99 29.62 -12.02 -6.26
CA GLY A 99 30.99 -11.59 -6.51
C GLY A 99 31.28 -10.22 -5.90
N ASP A 100 32.02 -10.22 -4.79
CA ASP A 100 32.65 -9.05 -4.14
C ASP A 100 31.77 -8.25 -3.15
N ILE A 101 31.32 -8.92 -2.07
CA ILE A 101 30.76 -8.26 -0.88
C ILE A 101 31.83 -8.21 0.22
N GLU A 102 33.03 -7.74 -0.10
CA GLU A 102 33.97 -7.29 0.91
C GLU A 102 34.22 -5.79 0.73
N GLU A 103 33.70 -5.00 1.69
CA GLU A 103 34.06 -3.60 1.98
C GLU A 103 33.61 -2.45 1.05
N GLU A 104 32.34 -2.38 0.62
CA GLU A 104 31.79 -1.10 0.16
C GLU A 104 31.13 -0.30 1.29
N ASP A 105 31.76 0.85 1.61
CA ASP A 105 31.33 1.88 2.57
C ASP A 105 29.86 2.28 2.37
N PRO A 106 29.01 2.31 3.41
CA PRO A 106 27.60 2.71 3.31
C PRO A 106 27.38 4.08 2.63
N GLU A 107 28.37 4.97 2.64
CA GLU A 107 28.30 6.26 1.93
C GLU A 107 28.34 6.09 0.40
N ALA A 108 29.10 5.13 -0.13
CA ALA A 108 29.17 4.85 -1.57
C ALA A 108 27.82 4.33 -2.10
N LYS A 109 27.14 3.49 -1.31
CA LYS A 109 25.79 2.97 -1.64
C LYS A 109 24.75 4.09 -1.64
N ARG A 110 24.81 4.99 -0.66
CA ARG A 110 23.92 6.16 -0.62
C ARG A 110 24.10 7.08 -1.82
N ARG A 111 25.36 7.31 -2.25
CA ARG A 111 25.65 8.15 -3.41
C ARG A 111 25.12 7.54 -4.72
N ARG A 112 25.28 6.22 -4.89
CA ARG A 112 24.76 5.49 -6.05
C ARG A 112 23.23 5.57 -6.15
N ILE A 113 22.53 5.40 -5.03
CA ILE A 113 21.06 5.47 -4.99
C ILE A 113 20.58 6.89 -5.30
N LEU A 114 21.20 7.92 -4.73
CA LEU A 114 20.81 9.33 -4.99
C LEU A 114 21.02 9.76 -6.46
N GLU A 115 22.03 9.21 -7.13
CA GLU A 115 22.28 9.48 -8.55
C GLU A 115 21.26 8.75 -9.43
N GLU A 116 20.89 7.52 -9.09
CA GLU A 116 19.86 6.73 -9.78
C GLU A 116 18.44 7.32 -9.62
N THR A 117 18.11 7.89 -8.47
CA THR A 117 16.78 8.50 -8.23
C THR A 117 16.68 9.96 -8.69
N ARG A 118 17.78 10.59 -9.09
CA ARG A 118 17.84 12.01 -9.44
C ARG A 118 16.92 12.38 -10.60
N ASP A 119 16.82 11.50 -11.60
CA ASP A 119 16.03 11.75 -12.80
C ASP A 119 14.52 11.57 -12.56
N ILE A 120 14.15 10.86 -11.49
CA ILE A 120 12.75 10.62 -11.07
C ILE A 120 12.26 11.78 -10.20
N ASP A 121 13.12 12.32 -9.34
CA ASP A 121 12.81 13.43 -8.42
C ASP A 121 12.94 14.82 -9.08
N ALA A 122 13.44 14.88 -10.31
CA ALA A 122 13.42 16.10 -11.11
C ALA A 122 11.99 16.35 -11.58
N ASP A 123 11.23 17.14 -10.81
CA ASP A 123 9.87 17.61 -11.17
C ASP A 123 9.85 18.16 -12.60
N SER A 124 9.27 17.38 -13.51
CA SER A 124 8.94 17.81 -14.86
C SER A 124 7.78 18.78 -14.75
N ASP A 125 8.04 20.08 -14.94
CA ASP A 125 7.04 21.13 -15.13
C ASP A 125 6.32 20.93 -16.48
N ALA A 126 5.58 19.83 -16.57
CA ALA A 126 4.68 19.54 -17.68
C ALA A 126 3.38 20.30 -17.40
N SER A 127 3.22 21.39 -18.14
CA SER A 127 2.01 22.18 -18.19
C SER A 127 0.87 21.30 -18.74
N GLU A 128 0.02 20.77 -17.87
CA GLU A 128 -1.18 20.02 -18.28
C GLU A 128 -2.27 21.01 -18.68
N GLU A 129 -2.43 21.17 -19.99
CA GLU A 129 -3.50 21.91 -20.65
C GLU A 129 -4.76 21.02 -20.73
N ASP A 130 -5.88 21.64 -20.34
CA ASP A 130 -7.24 21.16 -20.31
C ASP A 130 -7.69 20.42 -21.59
N SER A 131 -8.25 19.21 -21.44
CA SER A 131 -9.09 18.62 -22.49
C SER A 131 -10.17 17.71 -21.88
N SER A 132 -11.38 18.27 -21.81
CA SER A 132 -12.62 17.59 -21.48
C SER A 132 -13.31 16.99 -22.71
N ASP A 133 -13.99 15.86 -22.48
CA ASP A 133 -15.21 15.35 -23.15
C ASP A 133 -15.04 14.47 -24.41
N GLU A 134 -15.32 13.16 -24.27
CA GLU A 134 -15.99 12.36 -25.30
C GLU A 134 -16.69 11.12 -24.68
N ASP A 135 -17.99 10.98 -24.98
CA ASP A 135 -18.97 10.04 -24.44
C ASP A 135 -19.32 9.04 -25.57
N SER A 136 -18.84 7.78 -25.56
CA SER A 136 -19.26 6.72 -26.53
C SER A 136 -18.73 5.29 -26.24
N ASP A 137 -19.68 4.33 -26.16
CA ASP A 137 -19.63 2.85 -26.32
C ASP A 137 -18.94 1.89 -25.31
N ASP A 138 -19.68 1.48 -24.27
CA ASP A 138 -19.38 0.38 -23.32
C ASP A 138 -19.76 -1.05 -23.83
N GLU A 139 -20.34 -1.21 -25.04
CA GLU A 139 -20.86 -2.51 -25.51
C GLU A 139 -19.78 -3.43 -26.12
N ASP A 140 -18.72 -2.87 -26.70
CA ASP A 140 -17.66 -3.65 -27.35
C ASP A 140 -16.71 -4.31 -26.33
N GLU A 141 -16.40 -3.63 -25.22
CA GLU A 141 -15.54 -4.19 -24.15
C GLU A 141 -16.18 -5.41 -23.46
N ALA A 142 -17.51 -5.40 -23.27
CA ALA A 142 -18.24 -6.51 -22.67
C ALA A 142 -18.28 -7.75 -23.58
N ALA A 143 -18.38 -7.54 -24.90
CA ALA A 143 -18.37 -8.61 -25.90
C ALA A 143 -16.98 -9.27 -26.02
N GLU A 144 -15.92 -8.48 -25.95
CA GLU A 144 -14.54 -8.99 -25.93
C GLU A 144 -14.26 -9.83 -24.67
N LEU A 145 -14.74 -9.39 -23.50
CA LEU A 145 -14.54 -10.08 -22.22
C LEU A 145 -15.24 -11.45 -22.18
N MET A 146 -16.43 -11.58 -22.76
CA MET A 146 -17.13 -12.87 -22.87
C MET A 146 -16.38 -13.85 -23.80
N ARG A 147 -15.83 -13.35 -24.91
CA ARG A 147 -15.03 -14.15 -25.85
C ARG A 147 -13.72 -14.62 -25.21
N GLU A 148 -13.10 -13.78 -24.39
CA GLU A 148 -11.88 -14.15 -23.65
C GLU A 148 -12.17 -15.20 -22.56
N LEU A 149 -13.30 -15.09 -21.84
CA LEU A 149 -13.72 -16.12 -20.87
C LEU A 149 -13.99 -17.47 -21.52
N GLU A 150 -14.58 -17.50 -22.72
CA GLU A 150 -14.78 -18.73 -23.48
C GLU A 150 -13.46 -19.35 -23.95
N LYS A 151 -12.50 -18.51 -24.36
CA LYS A 151 -11.14 -18.95 -24.73
C LYS A 151 -10.42 -19.57 -23.53
N ILE A 152 -10.49 -18.93 -22.35
CA ILE A 152 -9.89 -19.44 -21.10
C ILE A 152 -10.54 -20.76 -20.67
N LYS A 153 -11.87 -20.87 -20.76
CA LYS A 153 -12.59 -22.12 -20.42
C LYS A 153 -12.18 -23.26 -21.36
N LYS A 154 -12.07 -23.01 -22.65
CA LYS A 154 -11.66 -24.01 -23.64
C LYS A 154 -10.22 -24.48 -23.41
N GLU A 155 -9.31 -23.55 -23.16
CA GLU A 155 -7.90 -23.88 -22.88
C GLU A 155 -7.75 -24.69 -21.59
N ARG A 156 -8.51 -24.35 -20.54
CA ARG A 156 -8.51 -25.10 -19.27
C ARG A 156 -9.09 -26.51 -19.39
N LEU A 157 -10.08 -26.71 -20.26
CA LEU A 157 -10.62 -28.04 -20.53
C LEU A 157 -9.60 -28.89 -21.29
N GLU A 158 -8.94 -28.32 -22.30
CA GLU A 158 -7.90 -29.01 -23.07
C GLU A 158 -6.66 -29.34 -22.21
N GLN A 159 -6.26 -28.45 -21.30
CA GLN A 159 -5.19 -28.72 -20.33
C GLN A 159 -5.58 -29.87 -19.39
N LYS A 160 -6.82 -29.87 -18.86
CA LYS A 160 -7.31 -30.99 -18.04
C LYS A 160 -7.36 -32.30 -18.83
N GLU A 161 -7.79 -32.27 -20.09
CA GLU A 161 -7.81 -33.46 -20.95
C GLU A 161 -6.42 -33.97 -21.33
N LYS A 162 -5.37 -33.13 -21.28
CA LYS A 162 -3.97 -33.54 -21.47
C LYS A 162 -3.31 -33.99 -20.16
N GLU A 163 -3.66 -33.38 -19.05
CA GLU A 163 -3.13 -33.71 -17.73
C GLU A 163 -3.73 -34.99 -17.17
N VAL A 164 -5.02 -35.26 -17.38
CA VAL A 164 -5.68 -36.51 -16.96
C VAL A 164 -4.99 -37.76 -17.52
N PRO A 165 -4.73 -37.91 -18.83
CA PRO A 165 -4.03 -39.08 -19.36
C PRO A 165 -2.55 -39.11 -18.98
N ARG A 166 -1.90 -37.95 -18.83
CA ARG A 166 -0.51 -37.89 -18.33
C ARG A 166 -0.43 -38.34 -16.86
N PHE A 167 -1.40 -37.96 -16.04
CA PHE A 167 -1.52 -38.34 -14.65
C PHE A 167 -1.88 -39.83 -14.51
N LEU A 168 -2.79 -40.35 -15.34
CA LEU A 168 -3.13 -41.77 -15.40
C LEU A 168 -1.95 -42.63 -15.90
N ALA A 169 -1.19 -42.17 -16.88
CA ALA A 169 0.02 -42.85 -17.34
C ALA A 169 1.11 -42.86 -16.25
N SER A 170 1.26 -41.76 -15.50
CA SER A 170 2.14 -41.70 -14.34
C SER A 170 1.73 -42.67 -13.24
N LEU A 171 0.43 -42.77 -12.94
CA LEU A 171 -0.11 -43.71 -11.95
C LEU A 171 0.06 -45.17 -12.37
N ASN A 172 -0.19 -45.49 -13.64
CA ASN A 172 0.05 -46.84 -14.16
C ASN A 172 1.55 -47.18 -14.19
N SER A 173 2.42 -46.22 -14.50
CA SER A 173 3.87 -46.42 -14.42
C SER A 173 4.34 -46.70 -13.00
N ILE A 174 3.74 -46.06 -11.99
CA ILE A 174 4.06 -46.31 -10.58
C ILE A 174 3.51 -47.67 -10.12
N MET A 175 2.34 -48.10 -10.60
CA MET A 175 1.79 -49.42 -10.27
C MET A 175 2.58 -50.57 -10.91
N VAL A 176 3.05 -50.42 -12.15
CA VAL A 176 3.84 -51.47 -12.83
C VAL A 176 5.25 -51.60 -12.24
N ALA A 177 5.82 -50.52 -11.67
CA ALA A 177 7.13 -50.56 -11.02
C ALA A 177 7.11 -51.20 -9.60
N ASN A 178 5.92 -51.38 -9.02
CA ASN A 178 5.73 -51.96 -7.68
C ASN A 178 5.17 -53.39 -7.70
N ALA A 179 5.08 -54.02 -8.88
CA ALA A 179 4.75 -55.44 -9.07
C ALA A 179 6.00 -56.23 -9.48
#